data_AF-A0A9Q1CGH0-F1
#
_entry.id   AF-A0A9Q1CGH0-F1
#
_cell.length_a   1.000
_cell.length_b   1.000
_cell.length_c   1.000
_cell.angle_alpha   90.00
_cell.angle_beta   90.00
_cell.angle_gamma   90.00
#
_symmetry.space_group_name_H-M   'P 1'
#
loop_
_entity.id
_entity.type
_entity.pdbx_description
1 polymer ?
#
loop_
_entity_poly.entity_id
_entity_poly.type
_entity_poly.pdbx_seq_one_letter_code
_entity_poly.pdbx_strand_id
1 'polypeptide(L)' 'MDDVDAGGNAADATVAALICSGLFSPHSSGIGGGVVIVYYDYKRREKVFFNGRETAPLGATEDMYNGKPLAAQDGE' A
#
# COMPACT_ATOMS: atom_id res chain seq x y z
N MET A 1 -14.88 -1.79 -12.12
CA MET A 1 -14.35 -0.85 -13.14
C MET A 1 -15.26 0.37 -13.28
N ASP A 2 -16.20 0.49 -12.35
CA ASP A 2 -17.40 1.32 -12.40
C ASP A 2 -17.06 2.80 -12.15
N ASP A 3 -15.98 3.09 -11.40
CA ASP A 3 -15.46 4.45 -11.23
C ASP A 3 -15.01 5.09 -12.56
N VAL A 4 -14.41 4.31 -13.47
CA VAL A 4 -14.01 4.82 -14.79
C VAL A 4 -15.25 5.09 -15.66
N ASP A 5 -16.24 4.21 -15.58
CA ASP A 5 -17.51 4.34 -16.31
C ASP A 5 -18.38 5.50 -15.78
N ALA A 6 -18.25 5.84 -14.50
CA ALA A 6 -18.89 6.99 -13.84
C ALA A 6 -18.17 8.33 -14.09
N GLY A 7 -17.08 8.35 -14.87
CA GLY A 7 -16.33 9.57 -15.19
C GLY A 7 -15.15 9.88 -14.25
N GLY A 8 -14.80 8.95 -13.36
CA GLY A 8 -13.61 9.00 -12.53
C GLY A 8 -12.32 8.76 -13.33
N ASN A 9 -11.19 9.22 -12.79
CA ASN A 9 -9.90 9.04 -13.44
C ASN A 9 -9.21 7.76 -12.96
N ALA A 10 -8.10 7.36 -13.61
CA ALA A 10 -7.39 6.13 -13.29
C ALA A 10 -6.85 6.07 -11.83
N ALA A 11 -6.58 7.22 -11.21
CA ALA A 11 -6.18 7.27 -9.80
C ALA A 11 -7.37 6.98 -8.86
N ASP A 12 -8.56 7.50 -9.16
CA ASP A 12 -9.78 7.25 -8.36
C ASP A 12 -10.12 5.75 -8.37
N ALA A 13 -10.10 5.14 -9.56
CA ALA A 13 -10.30 3.69 -9.72
C ALA A 13 -9.24 2.87 -8.98
N THR A 14 -7.99 3.36 -8.90
CA THR A 14 -6.92 2.70 -8.14
C THR A 14 -7.22 2.73 -6.64
N VAL A 15 -7.64 3.88 -6.10
CA VAL A 15 -7.98 4.02 -4.67
C VAL A 15 -9.17 3.12 -4.30
N ALA A 16 -10.23 3.12 -5.12
CA ALA A 16 -11.39 2.26 -4.90
C ALA A 16 -11.02 0.77 -4.93
N ALA A 17 -10.18 0.35 -5.88
CA ALA A 17 -9.69 -1.02 -5.97
C ALA A 17 -8.84 -1.42 -4.75
N LEU A 18 -8.00 -0.53 -4.24
CA LEU A 18 -7.18 -0.79 -3.04
C LEU A 18 -8.06 -1.00 -1.81
N ILE A 19 -9.09 -0.17 -1.61
CA ILE A 19 -10.03 -0.30 -0.49
C ILE A 19 -10.84 -1.60 -0.63
N CYS A 20 -11.35 -1.87 -1.83
CA CYS A 20 -12.13 -3.09 -2.10
C CYS A 20 -11.28 -4.35 -1.89
N SER A 21 -10.02 -4.34 -2.35
CA SER A 21 -9.07 -5.43 -2.13
C SER A 21 -8.77 -5.63 -0.64
N GLY A 22 -8.65 -4.55 0.13
CA GLY A 22 -8.49 -4.62 1.59
C GLY A 22 -9.71 -5.20 2.31
N LEU A 23 -10.91 -4.97 1.80
CA LEU A 23 -12.13 -5.57 2.34
C LEU A 23 -12.26 -7.05 1.97
N PHE A 24 -12.01 -7.39 0.71
CA PHE A 24 -12.19 -8.75 0.20
C PHE A 24 -11.06 -9.70 0.62
N SER A 25 -9.83 -9.19 0.72
CA SER A 25 -8.64 -9.96 1.06
C SER A 25 -7.84 -9.28 2.18
N PRO A 26 -8.44 -9.17 3.39
CA PRO A 26 -7.88 -8.40 4.49
C PRO A 26 -6.55 -8.97 5.01
N HIS A 27 -6.31 -10.27 4.83
CA HIS A 27 -5.04 -10.91 5.20
C HIS A 27 -3.87 -10.52 4.29
N SER A 28 -4.14 -10.08 3.06
CA SER A 28 -3.08 -9.79 2.08
C SER A 28 -2.85 -8.29 1.86
N SER A 29 -3.91 -7.50 1.94
CA SER A 29 -3.87 -6.07 1.65
C SER A 29 -4.83 -5.35 2.59
N GLY A 30 -4.55 -4.07 2.84
CA GLY A 30 -5.38 -3.26 3.69
C GLY A 30 -4.69 -1.97 4.10
N ILE A 31 -5.45 -1.12 4.78
CA ILE A 31 -4.98 0.20 5.25
C ILE A 31 -3.86 0.12 6.30
N GLY A 32 -3.66 -1.05 6.93
CA GLY A 32 -2.65 -1.26 7.96
C GLY A 32 -1.27 -1.67 7.43
N GLY A 33 -1.15 -1.92 6.13
CA GLY A 33 0.13 -2.20 5.47
C GLY A 33 0.64 -1.00 4.69
N GLY A 34 1.21 -1.26 3.52
CA GLY A 34 1.74 -0.26 2.61
C GLY A 34 1.36 -0.50 1.16
N VAL A 35 1.56 0.52 0.33
CA VAL A 35 1.27 0.46 -1.11
C VAL A 35 2.37 1.12 -1.92
N VAL A 36 2.64 0.57 -3.11
CA VAL A 36 3.54 1.19 -4.09
C VAL A 36 2.77 1.37 -5.39
N ILE A 37 2.70 2.59 -5.89
CA ILE A 37 1.92 2.94 -7.09
C ILE A 37 2.83 3.62 -8.10
N VAL A 38 2.84 3.10 -9.33
CA VAL A 38 3.42 3.78 -10.49
C VAL A 38 2.26 4.35 -11.30
N TYR A 39 2.18 5.66 -11.38
CA TYR A 39 1.12 6.37 -12.09
C TYR A 39 1.69 7.13 -13.29
N TYR A 40 1.04 7.05 -14.44
CA TYR A 40 1.40 7.86 -15.59
C TYR A 40 0.43 9.03 -15.73
N ASP A 41 0.91 10.24 -15.52
CA ASP A 41 0.13 11.46 -15.74
C ASP A 41 0.17 11.80 -17.23
N TYR A 42 -0.93 11.55 -17.93
CA TYR A 42 -1.05 11.85 -19.36
C TYR A 42 -0.99 13.36 -19.67
N LYS A 43 -1.51 14.21 -18.77
CA LYS A 43 -1.54 15.66 -18.98
C LYS A 43 -0.14 16.26 -18.90
N ARG A 44 0.69 15.74 -17.99
CA ARG A 44 2.08 16.17 -17.78
C ARG A 44 3.09 15.34 -18.58
N ARG A 45 2.66 14.20 -19.14
CA ARG A 45 3.47 13.18 -19.82
C ARG A 45 4.59 12.63 -18.94
N GLU A 46 4.33 12.53 -17.64
CA GLU A 46 5.30 12.14 -16.62
C GLU A 46 4.90 10.84 -15.91
N LYS A 47 5.91 10.12 -15.43
CA LYS A 47 5.73 8.97 -14.55
C LYS A 47 5.91 9.43 -13.11
N VAL A 48 4.89 9.25 -12.30
CA VAL A 48 4.90 9.54 -10.87
C VAL A 48 4.99 8.23 -10.10
N PHE A 49 5.90 8.18 -9.14
CA PHE A 49 6.07 7.04 -8.26
C PHE A 49 5.63 7.42 -6.85
N PHE A 50 4.63 6.72 -6.33
CA PHE A 50 4.18 6.85 -4.95
C PHE A 50 4.67 5.66 -4.14
N ASN A 51 5.49 5.95 -3.15
CA ASN A 51 5.97 4.96 -2.19
C ASN A 51 5.28 5.20 -0.84
N GLY A 52 4.24 4.41 -0.57
CA GLY A 52 3.54 4.34 0.71
C GLY A 52 3.95 3.11 1.50
N ARG A 53 5.21 2.68 1.44
CA ARG A 53 5.73 1.60 2.28
C ARG A 53 5.81 2.02 3.73
N GLU A 54 5.63 1.03 4.59
CA GLU A 54 5.74 1.14 6.03
C GLU A 54 7.17 1.53 6.42
N THR A 55 7.28 2.24 7.54
CA THR A 55 8.57 2.66 8.11
C THR A 55 8.67 2.11 9.52
N ALA A 56 9.87 1.64 9.89
CA ALA A 56 10.12 1.16 11.24
C ALA A 56 9.80 2.27 12.26
N PRO A 57 9.14 1.94 13.39
CA PRO A 57 8.81 2.92 14.41
C PRO A 57 10.08 3.49 15.06
N LEU A 58 9.99 4.69 15.64
CA LEU A 58 11.12 5.37 16.29
C LEU A 58 11.76 4.57 17.44
N GLY A 59 11.01 3.65 18.06
CA GLY A 59 11.51 2.76 19.11
C GLY A 59 12.16 1.46 18.60
N ALA A 60 12.23 1.25 17.28
CA ALA A 60 12.86 0.06 16.71
C ALA A 60 14.38 0.10 16.95
N THR A 61 14.95 -1.07 17.25
CA THR A 61 16.39 -1.28 17.44
C THR A 61 16.86 -2.43 16.55
N GLU A 62 18.15 -2.42 16.16
CA GLU A 62 18.69 -3.42 15.23
C GLU A 62 18.58 -4.86 15.79
N ASP A 63 18.70 -5.02 17.11
CA ASP A 63 18.68 -6.31 17.80
C ASP A 63 17.28 -6.71 18.32
N MET A 64 16.21 -5.99 17.94
CA MET A 64 14.85 -6.16 18.46
C MET A 64 14.32 -7.61 18.37
N TYR A 65 14.79 -8.38 17.40
CA TYR A 65 14.36 -9.76 17.14
C TYR A 65 15.45 -10.82 17.35
N ASN A 66 16.57 -10.47 18.00
CA ASN A 66 17.63 -11.44 18.29
C ASN A 66 17.12 -12.58 19.18
N GLY A 67 17.36 -13.82 18.75
CA GLY A 67 16.88 -15.03 19.44
C GLY A 67 15.38 -15.31 19.25
N LYS A 68 14.64 -14.45 18.54
CA LYS A 68 13.22 -14.61 18.21
C LYS A 68 12.99 -14.46 16.69
N PRO A 69 13.42 -15.45 15.88
CA PRO A 69 13.42 -15.32 14.42
C PRO A 69 12.02 -15.14 13.78
N LEU A 70 10.94 -15.49 14.50
CA LEU A 70 9.57 -15.36 14.01
C LEU A 70 8.86 -14.07 14.46
N ALA A 71 9.35 -13.39 15.50
CA ALA A 71 8.65 -12.24 16.07
C ALA A 71 8.49 -11.06 15.09
N ALA A 72 9.43 -10.88 14.16
CA ALA A 72 9.31 -9.90 13.08
C ALA A 72 8.22 -10.23 12.05
N GLN A 73 7.91 -11.52 11.86
CA GLN A 73 6.90 -12.00 10.91
C GLN A 73 5.51 -12.01 11.54
N ASP A 74 5.45 -12.28 12.84
CA ASP A 74 4.21 -12.39 13.61
C ASP A 74 3.68 -11.02 14.07
N GLY A 75 4.51 -9.96 13.98
CA GLY A 75 4.15 -8.61 14.39
C GLY A 75 4.15 -8.41 15.92
N GLU A 76 4.95 -9.21 16.63
CA GLU A 76 5.16 -9.12 18.09
C GLU A 76 6.29 -8.15 18.50
#